data_AF-A0A929J2T1-F1
#
_entry.id   AF-A0A929J2T1-F1
#
_cell.length_a   1.000
_cell.length_b   1.000
_cell.length_c   1.000
_cell.angle_alpha   90.00
_cell.angle_beta   90.00
_cell.angle_gamma   90.00
#
_symmetry.space_group_name_H-M   'P 1'
#
loop_
_entity.id
_entity.type
_entity.pdbx_description
1 polymer ?
#
loop_
_entity_poly.entity_id
_entity_poly.type
_entity_poly.pdbx_seq_one_letter_code
_entity_poly.pdbx_strand_id
1 'polypeptide(L)'
;MTEFEGQIWIVQNNDEINFICTTKRVKNKIQAISEKGREVRVSKDKLLWQHPTTVKEPNDWHHKLATIKIAVNTICKEIDIALLWETALELEVSAIDELIDLYFGGEITTEKRVAIWYMLVKNRLYFKRKGYEWEARSAKQVQELKEQKERKLLREKSQALAEEWLLQI
;
A
#
# COMPACT_ATOMS: atom_id res chain seq x y z
N MET A 1 32.95 -1.70 -16.14
CA MET A 1 31.91 -0.92 -15.45
C MET A 1 30.69 -1.82 -15.33
N THR A 2 30.24 -2.16 -14.12
CA THR A 2 28.94 -2.82 -13.96
C THR A 2 27.87 -1.84 -14.37
N GLU A 3 27.18 -2.16 -15.46
CA GLU A 3 26.09 -1.41 -16.05
C GLU A 3 24.99 -1.21 -15.00
N PHE A 4 24.54 0.04 -14.83
CA PHE A 4 23.44 0.37 -13.93
C PHE A 4 22.14 -0.18 -14.52
N GLU A 5 21.46 -1.03 -13.75
CA GLU A 5 20.28 -1.76 -14.22
C GLU A 5 19.06 -0.84 -14.39
N GLY A 6 18.78 0.03 -13.41
CA GLY A 6 17.76 1.06 -13.50
C GLY A 6 16.31 0.59 -13.41
N GLN A 7 16.03 -0.71 -13.27
CA GLN A 7 14.64 -1.20 -13.15
C GLN A 7 14.03 -0.80 -11.80
N ILE A 8 12.84 -0.23 -11.87
CA ILE A 8 12.05 0.15 -10.70
C ILE A 8 11.17 -1.04 -10.30
N TRP A 9 11.22 -1.40 -9.03
CA TRP A 9 10.43 -2.47 -8.45
C TRP A 9 9.67 -2.00 -7.21
N ILE A 10 8.50 -2.58 -7.01
CA ILE A 10 7.74 -2.47 -5.77
C ILE A 10 8.15 -3.65 -4.91
N VAL A 11 8.60 -3.36 -3.70
CA VAL A 11 9.01 -4.38 -2.73
C VAL A 11 8.08 -4.39 -1.53
N GLN A 12 7.78 -5.59 -1.08
CA GLN A 12 6.96 -5.80 0.09
C GLN A 12 7.79 -6.01 1.34
N ASN A 13 7.39 -5.34 2.41
CA ASN A 13 7.84 -5.64 3.76
C ASN A 13 6.63 -5.66 4.69
N ASN A 14 6.17 -6.86 5.04
CA ASN A 14 4.87 -7.06 5.67
C ASN A 14 3.78 -6.35 4.85
N ASP A 15 3.02 -5.46 5.47
CA ASP A 15 1.94 -4.68 4.85
C ASP A 15 2.43 -3.46 4.10
N GLU A 16 3.66 -3.03 4.33
CA GLU A 16 4.21 -1.86 3.65
C GLU A 16 4.79 -2.27 2.30
N ILE A 17 4.52 -1.45 1.29
CA ILE A 17 5.16 -1.54 -0.01
C ILE A 17 5.95 -0.27 -0.28
N ASN A 18 7.15 -0.45 -0.82
CA ASN A 18 8.07 0.64 -1.10
C ASN A 18 8.65 0.47 -2.51
N PHE A 19 8.97 1.57 -3.16
CA PHE A 19 9.68 1.54 -4.43
C PHE A 19 11.19 1.43 -4.22
N ILE A 20 11.85 0.65 -5.08
CA ILE A 20 13.30 0.55 -5.17
C ILE A 20 13.74 0.70 -6.62
N CYS A 21 14.94 1.23 -6.83
CA CYS A 21 15.59 1.27 -8.14
C CYS A 21 16.78 0.32 -8.16
N THR A 22 16.76 -0.67 -9.03
CA THR A 22 17.79 -1.72 -9.09
C THR A 22 19.10 -1.14 -9.60
N THR A 23 20.18 -1.32 -8.85
CA THR A 23 21.53 -0.95 -9.30
C THR A 23 22.22 -2.14 -9.95
N LYS A 24 22.11 -3.32 -9.33
CA LYS A 24 22.67 -4.59 -9.84
C LYS A 24 22.02 -5.81 -9.19
N ARG A 25 21.91 -6.90 -9.93
CA ARG A 25 21.52 -8.22 -9.43
C ARG A 25 22.74 -9.04 -8.99
N VAL A 26 22.68 -9.60 -7.79
CA VAL A 26 23.75 -10.44 -7.22
C VAL A 26 23.15 -11.76 -6.70
N LYS A 27 23.28 -12.82 -7.49
CA LYS A 27 22.71 -14.15 -7.21
C LYS A 27 21.20 -14.08 -6.91
N ASN A 28 20.81 -14.36 -5.67
CA ASN A 28 19.42 -14.33 -5.20
C ASN A 28 19.01 -13.01 -4.52
N LYS A 29 19.90 -12.01 -4.55
CA LYS A 29 19.66 -10.70 -3.93
C LYS A 29 19.79 -9.60 -4.98
N ILE A 30 19.06 -8.53 -4.77
CA ILE A 30 19.06 -7.33 -5.59
C ILE A 30 19.69 -6.22 -4.76
N GLN A 31 20.69 -5.55 -5.31
CA GLN A 31 21.16 -4.28 -4.76
C GLN A 31 20.38 -3.17 -5.46
N ALA A 32 19.87 -2.24 -4.65
CA ALA A 32 18.97 -1.21 -5.13
C ALA A 32 19.11 0.06 -4.29
N ILE A 33 18.61 1.17 -4.82
CA ILE A 33 18.43 2.44 -4.11
C ILE A 33 16.99 2.48 -3.62
N SER A 34 16.81 2.67 -2.32
CA SER A 34 15.49 2.84 -1.69
C SER A 34 14.88 4.21 -1.98
N GLU A 35 13.61 4.40 -1.63
CA GLU A 35 12.95 5.72 -1.71
C GLU A 35 13.67 6.84 -0.96
N LYS A 36 14.46 6.51 0.08
CA LYS A 36 15.23 7.47 0.88
C LYS A 36 16.64 7.72 0.32
N GLY A 37 16.93 7.23 -0.88
CA GLY A 37 18.26 7.35 -1.50
C GLY A 37 19.33 6.44 -0.90
N ARG A 38 18.98 5.55 0.04
CA ARG A 38 19.93 4.61 0.66
C ARG A 38 20.08 3.35 -0.18
N GLU A 39 21.31 2.85 -0.27
CA GLU A 39 21.55 1.50 -0.80
C GLU A 39 20.93 0.44 0.11
N VAL A 40 20.19 -0.48 -0.49
CA VAL A 40 19.52 -1.58 0.18
C VAL A 40 19.77 -2.88 -0.57
N ARG A 41 19.71 -3.98 0.16
CA ARG A 41 19.78 -5.32 -0.40
C ARG A 41 18.47 -6.05 -0.15
N VAL A 42 17.75 -6.35 -1.22
CA VAL A 42 16.43 -6.98 -1.16
C VAL A 42 16.51 -8.40 -1.72
N SER A 43 15.79 -9.32 -1.11
CA SER A 43 15.69 -10.69 -1.61
C SER A 43 14.64 -10.78 -2.72
N LYS A 44 14.86 -11.63 -3.73
CA LYS A 44 14.00 -11.68 -4.93
C LYS A 44 12.53 -12.02 -4.62
N ASP A 45 12.28 -12.82 -3.58
CA ASP A 45 10.94 -13.18 -3.07
C ASP A 45 10.13 -11.98 -2.54
N LYS A 46 10.79 -10.85 -2.24
CA LYS A 46 10.12 -9.63 -1.79
C LYS A 46 9.70 -8.71 -2.93
N LEU A 47 10.07 -9.01 -4.18
CA LEU A 47 9.63 -8.25 -5.33
C LEU A 47 8.17 -8.57 -5.64
N LEU A 48 7.31 -7.55 -5.72
CA LEU A 48 5.90 -7.71 -6.11
C LEU A 48 5.71 -7.43 -7.59
N TRP A 49 5.92 -6.17 -7.98
CA TRP A 49 5.60 -5.69 -9.32
C TRP A 49 6.77 -4.89 -9.88
N GLN A 50 7.04 -5.09 -11.17
CA GLN A 50 7.98 -4.27 -11.92
C GLN A 50 7.24 -3.09 -12.51
N HIS A 51 7.76 -1.90 -12.30
CA HIS A 51 7.24 -0.71 -12.98
C HIS A 51 7.81 -0.65 -14.42
N PRO A 52 7.00 -0.28 -15.43
CA PRO A 52 7.45 -0.27 -16.83
C PRO A 52 8.57 0.74 -17.09
N THR A 53 8.57 1.86 -16.38
CA THR A 53 9.63 2.88 -16.46
C THR A 53 10.95 2.39 -15.86
N THR A 54 12.05 2.72 -16.54
CA THR A 54 13.42 2.55 -16.03
C THR A 54 14.08 3.89 -15.73
N VAL A 55 15.08 3.85 -14.86
CA VAL A 55 15.96 4.97 -14.53
C VAL A 55 17.24 4.80 -15.34
N LYS A 56 17.74 5.87 -15.99
CA LYS A 56 18.97 5.81 -16.78
C LYS A 56 20.22 6.02 -15.92
N GLU A 57 20.14 6.93 -14.97
CA GLU A 57 21.24 7.24 -14.06
C GLU A 57 20.75 7.28 -12.61
N PRO A 58 21.57 6.90 -11.61
CA PRO A 58 21.17 6.92 -10.19
C PRO A 58 20.60 8.26 -9.72
N ASN A 59 21.09 9.38 -10.25
CA ASN A 59 20.64 10.73 -9.89
C ASN A 59 19.20 11.03 -10.33
N ASP A 60 18.71 10.38 -11.39
CA ASP A 60 17.35 10.55 -11.90
C ASP A 60 16.29 9.86 -11.03
N TRP A 61 16.72 8.96 -10.14
CA TRP A 61 15.83 8.12 -9.34
C TRP A 61 14.78 8.93 -8.58
N HIS A 62 15.21 9.95 -7.83
CA HIS A 62 14.30 10.73 -6.98
C HIS A 62 13.26 11.49 -7.81
N HIS A 63 13.66 12.01 -8.97
CA HIS A 63 12.73 12.70 -9.88
C HIS A 63 11.69 11.74 -10.44
N LYS A 64 12.11 10.57 -10.92
CA LYS A 64 11.19 9.53 -11.42
C LYS A 64 10.25 9.00 -10.33
N LEU A 65 10.79 8.74 -9.14
CA LEU A 65 10.00 8.32 -7.99
C LEU A 65 8.95 9.37 -7.61
N ALA A 66 9.30 10.66 -7.62
CA ALA A 66 8.36 11.73 -7.33
C ALA A 66 7.20 11.74 -8.34
N THR A 67 7.47 11.58 -9.63
CA THR A 67 6.42 11.47 -10.66
C THR A 67 5.49 10.30 -10.41
N ILE A 68 6.04 9.10 -10.13
CA ILE A 68 5.26 7.90 -9.85
C ILE A 68 4.39 8.10 -8.60
N LYS A 69 4.96 8.66 -7.52
CA LYS A 69 4.23 8.94 -6.29
C LYS A 69 3.10 9.95 -6.48
N ILE A 70 3.29 10.97 -7.33
CA ILE A 70 2.22 11.92 -7.67
C ILE A 70 1.07 11.17 -8.35
N ALA A 71 1.36 10.32 -9.35
CA ALA A 71 0.34 9.53 -10.03
C ALA A 71 -0.41 8.59 -9.08
N VAL A 72 0.32 7.84 -8.24
CA VAL A 72 -0.28 6.98 -7.19
C VAL A 72 -1.17 7.79 -6.25
N ASN A 73 -0.70 8.94 -5.77
CA ASN A 73 -1.47 9.76 -4.85
C ASN A 73 -2.74 10.36 -5.49
N THR A 74 -2.71 10.67 -6.79
CA THR A 74 -3.91 11.09 -7.52
C THR A 74 -4.92 9.95 -7.56
N ILE A 75 -4.51 8.73 -7.93
CA ILE A 75 -5.38 7.56 -7.96
C ILE A 75 -5.94 7.25 -6.57
N CYS A 76 -5.12 7.33 -5.51
CA CYS A 76 -5.57 7.12 -4.13
C CYS A 76 -6.73 8.04 -3.72
N LYS A 77 -6.80 9.27 -4.25
CA LYS A 77 -7.87 10.22 -3.94
C LYS A 77 -9.19 9.87 -4.62
N GLU A 78 -9.14 9.08 -5.68
CA GLU A 78 -10.32 8.65 -6.46
C GLU A 78 -10.93 7.35 -5.91
N ILE A 79 -10.24 6.65 -5.01
CA ILE A 79 -10.69 5.36 -4.46
C ILE A 79 -11.65 5.59 -3.29
N ASP A 80 -12.93 5.28 -3.50
CA ASP A 80 -13.88 5.00 -2.44
C ASP A 80 -13.77 3.54 -2.01
N ILE A 81 -13.10 3.34 -0.87
CA ILE A 81 -12.85 2.01 -0.31
C ILE A 81 -14.11 1.33 0.21
N ALA A 82 -15.16 2.08 0.57
CA ALA A 82 -16.43 1.49 0.99
C ALA A 82 -17.18 0.92 -0.22
N LEU A 83 -17.20 1.66 -1.34
CA LEU A 83 -17.78 1.19 -2.60
C LEU A 83 -17.03 -0.04 -3.15
N LEU A 84 -15.70 -0.02 -3.12
CA LEU A 84 -14.89 -1.18 -3.50
C LEU A 84 -15.19 -2.40 -2.62
N TRP A 85 -15.42 -2.18 -1.33
CA TRP A 85 -15.75 -3.25 -0.41
C TRP A 85 -17.10 -3.90 -0.69
N GLU A 86 -18.14 -3.10 -0.94
CA GLU A 86 -19.49 -3.61 -1.24
C GLU A 86 -19.47 -4.50 -2.49
N THR A 87 -18.84 -4.02 -3.56
CA THR A 87 -18.73 -4.75 -4.83
C THR A 87 -17.84 -5.99 -4.71
N ALA A 88 -16.71 -5.90 -4.02
CA ALA A 88 -15.83 -7.05 -3.81
C ALA A 88 -16.47 -8.14 -2.93
N LEU A 89 -17.29 -7.74 -1.95
CA LEU A 89 -18.03 -8.68 -1.11
C LEU A 89 -19.11 -9.41 -1.91
N GLU A 90 -19.85 -8.71 -2.77
CA GLU A 90 -20.90 -9.30 -3.61
C GLU A 90 -20.34 -10.30 -4.62
N LEU A 91 -19.18 -10.00 -5.20
CA LEU A 91 -18.56 -10.82 -6.25
C LEU A 91 -17.47 -11.78 -5.73
N GLU A 92 -17.25 -11.82 -4.41
CA GLU A 92 -16.25 -12.66 -3.74
C GLU A 92 -14.82 -12.46 -4.27
N VAL A 93 -14.49 -11.23 -4.69
CA VAL A 93 -13.19 -10.86 -5.27
C VAL A 93 -12.18 -10.56 -4.17
N SER A 94 -10.94 -11.06 -4.33
CA SER A 94 -9.88 -10.86 -3.33
C SER A 94 -8.47 -10.63 -3.88
N ALA A 95 -8.20 -10.98 -5.13
CA ALA A 95 -6.91 -10.69 -5.75
C ALA A 95 -6.80 -9.20 -6.10
N ILE A 96 -5.61 -8.61 -5.95
CA ILE A 96 -5.42 -7.17 -6.22
C ILE A 96 -5.75 -6.79 -7.66
N ASP A 97 -5.33 -7.60 -8.62
CA ASP A 97 -5.57 -7.31 -10.03
C ASP A 97 -7.07 -7.36 -10.36
N GLU A 98 -7.82 -8.27 -9.72
CA GLU A 98 -9.28 -8.32 -9.83
C GLU A 98 -9.96 -7.13 -9.14
N LEU A 99 -9.49 -6.71 -7.95
CA LEU A 99 -10.00 -5.51 -7.26
C LEU A 99 -9.77 -4.25 -8.09
N ILE A 100 -8.65 -4.18 -8.83
CA ILE A 100 -8.36 -3.07 -9.75
C ILE A 100 -9.32 -3.10 -10.94
N ASP A 101 -9.50 -4.26 -11.56
CA ASP A 101 -10.40 -4.39 -12.70
C ASP A 101 -11.85 -4.08 -12.30
N LEU A 102 -12.27 -4.59 -11.14
CA LEU A 102 -13.59 -4.32 -10.55
C LEU A 102 -13.83 -2.82 -10.32
N TYR A 103 -12.83 -2.08 -9.81
CA TYR A 103 -13.00 -0.67 -9.49
C TYR A 103 -12.84 0.26 -10.69
N PHE A 104 -11.81 0.02 -11.50
CA PHE A 104 -11.40 0.96 -12.56
C PHE A 104 -11.91 0.58 -13.95
N GLY A 105 -12.24 -0.70 -14.19
CA GLY A 105 -12.60 -1.22 -15.51
C GLY A 105 -11.56 -0.91 -16.57
N GLY A 106 -10.56 -1.77 -16.77
CA GLY A 106 -9.57 -1.60 -17.85
C GLY A 106 -8.13 -1.87 -17.43
N GLU A 107 -7.18 -1.11 -18.00
CA GLU A 107 -5.76 -1.45 -17.91
C GLU A 107 -5.25 -1.45 -16.46
N ILE A 108 -4.61 -2.56 -16.09
CA ILE A 108 -4.01 -2.77 -14.77
C ILE A 108 -2.57 -2.26 -14.77
N THR A 109 -2.39 -1.01 -14.34
CA THR A 109 -1.08 -0.37 -14.23
C THR A 109 -0.43 -0.64 -12.87
N THR A 110 0.87 -0.35 -12.77
CA THR A 110 1.61 -0.53 -11.50
C THR A 110 1.15 0.49 -10.45
N GLU A 111 0.80 1.69 -10.87
CA GLU A 111 0.33 2.77 -10.02
C GLU A 111 -1.03 2.43 -9.40
N LYS A 112 -1.94 1.81 -10.17
CA LYS A 112 -3.23 1.31 -9.65
C LYS A 112 -3.03 0.21 -8.62
N ARG A 113 -2.11 -0.73 -8.86
CA ARG A 113 -1.74 -1.79 -7.88
C ARG A 113 -1.26 -1.21 -6.56
N VAL A 114 -0.35 -0.23 -6.64
CA VAL A 114 0.18 0.44 -5.45
C VAL A 114 -0.92 1.24 -4.73
N ALA A 115 -1.76 1.96 -5.46
CA ALA A 115 -2.84 2.77 -4.89
C ALA A 115 -3.86 1.90 -4.14
N ILE A 116 -4.35 0.82 -4.75
CA ILE A 116 -5.26 -0.13 -4.12
C ILE A 116 -4.61 -0.75 -2.87
N TRP A 117 -3.36 -1.22 -2.97
CA TRP A 117 -2.64 -1.75 -1.81
C TRP A 117 -2.58 -0.74 -0.66
N TYR A 118 -2.21 0.51 -0.92
CA TYR A 118 -2.17 1.55 0.10
C TYR A 118 -3.53 1.83 0.75
N MET A 119 -4.60 1.87 -0.06
CA MET A 119 -5.95 2.09 0.46
C MET A 119 -6.42 0.94 1.35
N LEU A 120 -6.13 -0.30 0.97
CA LEU A 120 -6.44 -1.50 1.75
C LEU A 120 -5.66 -1.55 3.07
N VAL A 121 -4.37 -1.21 3.04
CA VAL A 121 -3.53 -1.15 4.25
C VAL A 121 -4.00 -0.07 5.20
N LYS A 122 -4.30 1.13 4.68
CA LYS A 122 -4.75 2.29 5.46
C LYS A 122 -6.14 2.09 6.04
N ASN A 123 -7.01 1.32 5.37
CA ASN A 123 -8.39 1.10 5.78
C ASN A 123 -8.71 -0.38 6.04
N ARG A 124 -8.24 -0.87 7.20
CA ARG A 124 -8.47 -2.26 7.67
C ARG A 124 -9.89 -2.57 8.14
N LEU A 125 -10.78 -1.59 8.09
CA LEU A 125 -12.16 -1.76 8.52
C LEU A 125 -12.91 -2.72 7.60
N TYR A 126 -12.70 -2.57 6.28
CA TYR A 126 -13.46 -3.25 5.25
C TYR A 126 -12.79 -4.53 4.74
N PHE A 127 -11.46 -4.54 4.68
CA PHE A 127 -10.70 -5.68 4.17
C PHE A 127 -9.76 -6.25 5.24
N LYS A 128 -9.54 -7.56 5.17
CA LYS A 128 -8.49 -8.25 5.91
C LYS A 128 -7.51 -8.87 4.93
N ARG A 129 -6.24 -8.88 5.31
CA ARG A 129 -5.20 -9.44 4.47
C ARG A 129 -5.04 -10.93 4.72
N LYS A 130 -4.84 -11.69 3.64
CA LYS A 130 -4.50 -13.11 3.66
C LYS A 130 -3.42 -13.41 2.64
N GLY A 131 -2.16 -13.40 3.07
CA GLY A 131 -1.02 -13.55 2.14
C GLY A 131 -0.90 -12.37 1.17
N TYR A 132 -1.11 -12.62 -0.12
CA TYR A 132 -1.12 -11.58 -1.17
C TYR A 132 -2.53 -11.10 -1.54
N GLU A 133 -3.56 -11.75 -0.98
CA GLU A 133 -4.97 -11.43 -1.21
C GLU A 133 -5.54 -10.55 -0.10
N TRP A 134 -6.65 -9.90 -0.45
CA TRP A 134 -7.41 -9.02 0.42
C TRP A 134 -8.87 -9.43 0.43
N GLU A 135 -9.26 -10.17 1.46
CA GLU A 135 -10.63 -10.65 1.62
C GLU A 135 -11.51 -9.52 2.17
N ALA A 136 -12.62 -9.25 1.48
CA ALA A 136 -13.68 -8.40 1.99
C ALA A 136 -14.26 -8.98 3.29
N ARG A 137 -14.48 -8.13 4.29
CA ARG A 137 -15.14 -8.53 5.53
C ARG A 137 -16.65 -8.56 5.32
N SER A 138 -17.34 -9.43 6.04
CA SER A 138 -18.81 -9.41 6.04
C SER A 138 -19.35 -8.10 6.64
N ALA A 139 -20.56 -7.71 6.24
CA ALA A 139 -21.24 -6.54 6.80
C ALA A 139 -21.33 -6.59 8.34
N LYS A 140 -21.59 -7.78 8.90
CA LYS A 140 -21.62 -8.00 10.36
C LYS A 140 -20.25 -7.69 11.01
N GLN A 141 -19.16 -8.17 10.43
CA GLN A 141 -17.81 -7.89 10.95
C GLN A 141 -17.46 -6.40 10.86
N VAL A 142 -17.83 -5.73 9.78
CA VAL A 142 -17.62 -4.28 9.62
C VAL A 142 -18.39 -3.51 10.70
N GLN A 143 -19.65 -3.87 10.95
CA GLN A 143 -20.47 -3.26 11.98
C GLN A 143 -19.87 -3.46 13.38
N GLU A 144 -19.48 -4.69 13.73
CA GLU A 144 -18.83 -5.00 15.00
C GLU A 144 -17.54 -4.18 15.21
N LEU A 145 -16.72 -4.03 14.16
CA LEU A 145 -15.50 -3.22 14.21
C LEU A 145 -15.78 -1.72 14.36
N LYS A 146 -16.82 -1.20 13.69
CA LYS A 146 -17.26 0.21 13.85
C LYS A 146 -17.65 0.48 15.30
N GLU A 147 -18.48 -0.38 15.89
CA GLU A 147 -18.91 -0.24 17.28
C GLU A 147 -17.76 -0.39 18.28
N GLN A 148 -16.83 -1.32 18.04
CA GLN A 148 -15.62 -1.44 18.86
C GLN A 148 -14.78 -0.17 18.84
N LYS A 149 -14.61 0.43 17.65
CA LYS A 149 -13.86 1.68 17.48
C LYS A 149 -14.55 2.86 18.18
N GLU A 150 -15.88 2.95 18.08
CA GLU A 150 -16.67 3.97 18.75
C GLU A 150 -16.58 3.83 20.28
N ARG A 151 -16.76 2.62 20.82
CA ARG A 151 -16.60 2.35 22.25
C ARG A 151 -15.21 2.71 22.76
N LYS A 152 -14.17 2.40 21.97
CA LYS A 152 -12.79 2.77 22.31
C LYS A 152 -12.59 4.29 22.34
N LEU A 153 -13.10 5.00 21.33
CA LEU A 153 -12.99 6.46 21.26
C LEU A 153 -13.71 7.15 22.43
N LEU A 154 -14.89 6.65 22.81
CA LEU A 154 -15.61 7.16 23.97
C LEU A 154 -14.82 6.97 25.26
N ARG A 155 -14.21 5.79 25.46
CA ARG A 155 -13.36 5.51 26.62
C ARG A 155 -12.14 6.43 26.68
N GLU A 156 -11.44 6.62 25.57
CA GLU A 156 -10.27 7.51 25.49
C GLU A 156 -10.65 8.97 25.79
N LYS A 157 -11.78 9.45 25.26
CA LYS A 157 -12.29 10.80 25.58
C LYS A 157 -12.63 10.95 27.06
N SER A 158 -13.30 9.97 27.66
CA SER A 158 -13.62 9.97 29.09
C SER A 158 -12.35 9.95 29.96
N GLN A 159 -11.32 9.21 29.57
CA GLN A 159 -10.03 9.18 30.26
C GLN A 159 -9.31 10.53 30.16
N ALA A 160 -9.22 11.11 28.97
CA ALA A 160 -8.57 12.41 28.77
C ALA A 160 -9.28 13.53 29.58
N LEU A 161 -10.62 13.52 29.61
CA LEU A 161 -11.40 14.45 30.44
C LEU A 161 -11.12 14.24 31.94
N ALA A 162 -11.04 12.99 32.39
CA ALA A 162 -10.73 12.70 33.80
C ALA A 162 -9.30 13.14 34.18
N GLU A 163 -8.31 12.94 33.31
CA GLU A 163 -6.94 13.41 33.48
C GLU A 163 -6.86 14.95 33.54
N GLU A 164 -7.58 15.64 32.66
CA GLU A 164 -7.66 17.11 32.65
C GLU A 164 -8.26 17.66 33.95
N TRP A 165 -9.31 17.03 34.47
CA TRP A 165 -9.91 17.40 35.76
C TRP A 165 -8.97 17.20 36.94
N LEU A 166 -8.18 16.11 36.95
CA LEU A 166 -7.21 15.83 38.02
C LEU A 166 -6.03 16.81 38.05
N LEU A 167 -5.72 17.46 36.93
CA LEU A 167 -4.65 18.46 36.83
C LEU A 167 -5.10 19.89 37.20
N GLN A 168 -6.41 20.11 37.39
CA GLN A 168 -6.99 21.39 37.81
C GLN A 168 -7.27 21.47 39.33
N ILE A 169 -6.92 20.42 40.08
CA ILE A 169 -7.02 20.34 41.55
C ILE A 169 -5.61 20.42 42.14
#